data_AF-A0A9R0RST7-F1
#
_entry.id   AF-A0A9R0RST7-F1
#
_cell.length_a   1.000
_cell.length_b   1.000
_cell.length_c   1.000
_cell.angle_alpha   90.00
_cell.angle_beta   90.00
_cell.angle_gamma   90.00
#
_symmetry.space_group_name_H-M   'P 1'
#
loop_
_entity.id
_entity.type
_entity.pdbx_description
1 polymer ?
#
loop_
_entity_poly.entity_id
_entity_poly.type
_entity_poly.pdbx_seq_one_letter_code
_entity_poly.pdbx_strand_id
1 'polypeptide(L)'
;MRKDYVPLGLPVSTRHTCHGRVTGSWGSRTYSTSPHQPPPPTCTKRASPRSRVAVSIDQHVSPSGVIDQTMAAPPLPSAYMPDLPAVPEWLNKGDNAWQLTAATFVGIQSMPGLVVLYGSIVKKKWAVNSAFMALYAYASTLIVWVLLAFRMAFGDRLLPFWGKAGPALTGDFLVARASFPATAHYGAGGALEVAPTQPYYPEATLVLFQFQLAAITLVLLAGALLGRMNIKAWMAFTPLWLLLSYTVCAFSLWGGGFLYHWGVIDYSGGYVIHVSSGVAGFTAAYWVGPRLKSDRERFAPNNILLMIAGGGLLWLGWAGFNGGAPYAPNIIASMAVLNTNVSAAASLLTWTCLDVIFFGKPSVIGAVQGMMTGLVCITAGAGLVHTWAAVLMGICAGSVPWFTMMVLHKRSALLQKVDDTLAVFHTHAVAGLLGGVLTGLLATPELTTLHTHVPGTRGAFYGGGVQQVGKQLAAALFVVVWNVVVTTGIILAVGLVIPLRMPDEQLRIGDDAAHGEEAYALWGDGERFDVSRRAAARATEVGDQSVDQRLAAMGARGITVQL
;
A
#
# COMPACT_ATOMS: atom_id res chain seq x y z
N MET A 1 -45.92 -23.85 -26.08
CA MET A 1 -46.26 -22.69 -25.24
C MET A 1 -45.14 -21.68 -25.33
N ARG A 2 -45.33 -20.65 -26.16
CA ARG A 2 -44.43 -19.48 -26.24
C ARG A 2 -44.79 -18.55 -25.07
N LYS A 3 -43.81 -18.01 -24.36
CA LYS A 3 -44.01 -16.93 -23.40
C LYS A 3 -43.35 -15.67 -23.95
N ASP A 4 -44.19 -14.67 -24.14
CA ASP A 4 -43.87 -13.37 -24.70
C ASP A 4 -43.05 -12.52 -23.72
N TYR A 5 -42.04 -11.83 -24.27
CA TYR A 5 -41.30 -10.78 -23.58
C TYR A 5 -41.99 -9.44 -23.83
N VAL A 6 -42.39 -8.76 -22.75
CA VAL A 6 -42.86 -7.37 -22.77
C VAL A 6 -41.73 -6.47 -22.26
N PRO A 7 -41.22 -5.48 -23.02
CA PRO A 7 -40.25 -4.53 -22.52
C PRO A 7 -40.96 -3.34 -21.83
N LEU A 8 -40.64 -3.11 -20.56
CA LEU A 8 -41.04 -1.91 -19.81
C LEU A 8 -40.12 -0.73 -20.17
N GLY A 9 -40.74 0.35 -20.65
CA GLY A 9 -40.06 1.57 -21.10
C GLY A 9 -39.42 2.38 -19.97
N LEU A 10 -38.27 2.98 -20.30
CA LEU A 10 -37.60 4.01 -19.49
C LEU A 10 -38.18 5.40 -19.81
N PRO A 11 -38.36 6.29 -18.82
CA PRO A 11 -38.83 7.65 -19.08
C PRO A 11 -37.72 8.52 -19.67
N VAL A 12 -38.06 9.19 -20.77
CA VAL A 12 -37.25 10.19 -21.46
C VAL A 12 -37.16 11.46 -20.61
N SER A 13 -35.96 11.82 -20.16
CA SER A 13 -35.66 13.11 -19.56
C SER A 13 -35.49 14.16 -20.67
N THR A 14 -36.32 15.20 -20.63
CA THR A 14 -36.24 16.39 -21.48
C THR A 14 -34.99 17.21 -21.13
N ARG A 15 -34.03 17.26 -22.05
CA ARG A 15 -32.90 18.20 -22.00
C ARG A 15 -33.35 19.58 -22.48
N HIS A 16 -33.28 20.58 -21.63
CA HIS A 16 -33.24 21.98 -22.07
C HIS A 16 -31.81 22.33 -22.52
N THR A 17 -31.63 22.50 -23.83
CA THR A 17 -30.43 23.07 -24.44
C THR A 17 -30.55 24.59 -24.50
N CYS A 18 -29.68 25.32 -23.79
CA CYS A 18 -29.41 26.73 -24.08
C CYS A 18 -28.11 26.84 -24.88
N HIS A 19 -28.23 27.31 -26.12
CA HIS A 19 -27.11 27.65 -26.99
C HIS A 19 -26.43 28.95 -26.52
N GLY A 20 -25.16 28.88 -26.16
CA GLY A 20 -24.24 30.01 -26.12
C GLY A 20 -23.08 29.75 -27.09
N ARG A 21 -23.02 30.50 -28.20
CA ARG A 21 -21.90 30.49 -29.16
C ARG A 21 -20.64 31.01 -28.48
N VAL A 22 -19.54 30.26 -28.58
CA VAL A 22 -18.19 30.78 -28.37
C VAL A 22 -17.46 30.66 -29.71
N THR A 23 -17.22 31.78 -30.36
CA THR A 23 -16.29 31.91 -31.49
C THR A 23 -14.94 32.34 -30.94
N GLY A 24 -13.93 31.47 -30.99
CA GLY A 24 -12.54 31.82 -30.69
C GLY A 24 -11.73 31.92 -31.97
N SER A 25 -11.28 33.13 -32.33
CA SER A 25 -10.23 33.36 -33.33
C SER A 25 -8.91 33.61 -32.63
N TRP A 26 -7.86 32.97 -33.14
CA TRP A 26 -6.47 33.14 -32.76
C TRP A 26 -5.96 34.56 -33.06
N GLY A 27 -5.14 35.11 -32.15
CA GLY A 27 -4.43 36.38 -32.37
C GLY A 27 -3.36 36.62 -31.31
N SER A 28 -2.12 36.75 -31.76
CA SER A 28 -0.88 36.96 -31.03
C SER A 28 -0.63 38.42 -30.64
N ARG A 29 0.26 38.65 -29.64
CA ARG A 29 1.21 39.78 -29.41
C ARG A 29 1.18 40.34 -27.96
N THR A 30 2.22 40.10 -27.15
CA THR A 30 3.46 40.88 -26.88
C THR A 30 3.40 41.81 -25.64
N TYR A 31 4.51 41.82 -24.90
CA TYR A 31 4.85 42.51 -23.66
C TYR A 31 4.64 44.04 -23.62
N SER A 32 4.33 44.58 -22.42
CA SER A 32 4.81 45.89 -21.93
C SER A 32 4.54 46.06 -20.41
N THR A 33 5.29 46.97 -19.78
CA THR A 33 5.71 47.07 -18.37
C THR A 33 5.02 48.17 -17.53
N SER A 34 4.61 47.84 -16.28
CA SER A 34 4.62 48.66 -15.02
C SER A 34 3.82 50.00 -14.89
N PRO A 35 3.69 50.66 -13.71
CA PRO A 35 2.68 50.44 -12.65
C PRO A 35 1.87 51.71 -12.21
N HIS A 36 0.93 51.53 -11.26
CA HIS A 36 0.29 52.49 -10.31
C HIS A 36 -1.21 52.91 -10.47
N GLN A 37 -1.94 52.71 -9.35
CA GLN A 37 -3.12 53.43 -8.78
C GLN A 37 -4.57 53.00 -9.18
N PRO A 38 -5.62 53.32 -8.36
CA PRO A 38 -6.13 52.62 -7.15
C PRO A 38 -7.62 52.16 -7.30
N PRO A 39 -8.29 51.51 -6.31
CA PRO A 39 -9.62 50.92 -6.52
C PRO A 39 -10.80 51.89 -6.23
N PRO A 40 -11.97 51.73 -6.89
CA PRO A 40 -13.21 52.43 -6.54
C PRO A 40 -14.13 51.60 -5.60
N PRO A 41 -15.18 52.22 -4.99
CA PRO A 41 -15.54 51.98 -3.60
C PRO A 41 -16.66 50.96 -3.33
N THR A 42 -16.71 50.55 -2.06
CA THR A 42 -17.69 49.71 -1.37
C THR A 42 -19.09 50.31 -1.29
N CYS A 43 -20.13 49.48 -1.46
CA CYS A 43 -21.52 49.81 -1.14
C CYS A 43 -22.04 48.93 0.01
N THR A 44 -22.29 49.57 1.15
CA THR A 44 -22.88 49.01 2.37
C THR A 44 -24.41 49.03 2.30
N LYS A 45 -25.07 47.93 2.69
CA LYS A 45 -26.44 48.00 3.25
C LYS A 45 -26.51 47.25 4.57
N ARG A 46 -26.71 48.03 5.63
CA ARG A 46 -27.03 47.63 7.00
C ARG A 46 -28.47 48.08 7.23
N ALA A 47 -29.33 47.22 7.75
CA ALA A 47 -30.61 47.62 8.32
C ALA A 47 -30.83 46.88 9.65
N SER A 48 -31.16 47.65 10.68
CA SER A 48 -31.40 47.27 12.07
C SER A 48 -32.87 47.65 12.47
N PRO A 49 -33.34 47.52 13.72
CA PRO A 49 -34.41 46.57 14.05
C PRO A 49 -35.69 47.17 14.69
N ARG A 50 -36.73 46.31 14.77
CA ARG A 50 -37.85 46.19 15.76
C ARG A 50 -38.68 47.43 16.16
N SER A 51 -40.02 47.28 16.12
CA SER A 51 -40.90 47.53 17.28
C SER A 51 -42.29 46.85 17.17
N ARG A 52 -42.87 46.56 18.34
CA ARG A 52 -44.10 45.81 18.63
C ARG A 52 -45.37 46.63 18.38
N VAL A 53 -46.48 45.96 18.08
CA VAL A 53 -47.81 46.34 18.59
C VAL A 53 -48.56 45.08 19.03
N ALA A 54 -49.10 45.13 20.25
CA ALA A 54 -49.94 44.11 20.87
C ALA A 54 -51.42 44.48 20.68
N VAL A 55 -52.28 43.47 20.54
CA VAL A 55 -53.72 43.59 20.83
C VAL A 55 -54.15 42.34 21.59
N SER A 56 -54.79 42.57 22.73
CA SER A 56 -55.36 41.61 23.66
C SER A 56 -56.87 41.72 23.60
N ILE A 57 -57.60 40.60 23.50
CA ILE A 57 -58.99 40.46 23.97
C ILE A 57 -59.18 39.02 24.51
N ASP A 58 -59.46 38.94 25.82
CA ASP A 58 -59.99 37.82 26.62
C ASP A 58 -61.31 37.25 26.01
N GLN A 59 -61.81 36.03 26.20
CA GLN A 59 -61.88 35.14 27.37
C GLN A 59 -62.57 33.82 26.95
N HIS A 60 -62.49 32.81 27.83
CA HIS A 60 -63.45 31.72 28.11
C HIS A 60 -63.20 30.26 27.65
N VAL A 61 -62.96 29.44 28.69
CA VAL A 61 -63.53 28.11 28.99
C VAL A 61 -62.88 26.88 28.31
N SER A 62 -62.08 26.15 29.09
CA SER A 62 -61.98 24.68 29.08
C SER A 62 -63.09 24.12 30.01
N PRO A 63 -63.57 22.85 29.93
CA PRO A 63 -62.78 21.65 29.59
C PRO A 63 -63.54 20.51 28.86
N SER A 64 -62.82 19.61 28.18
CA SER A 64 -63.03 18.15 28.23
C SER A 64 -62.26 17.46 27.09
N GLY A 65 -61.61 16.36 27.43
CA GLY A 65 -60.55 15.76 26.65
C GLY A 65 -60.97 15.10 25.34
N VAL A 66 -60.05 15.17 24.39
CA VAL A 66 -59.79 14.10 23.44
C VAL A 66 -58.27 13.90 23.46
N ILE A 67 -57.86 12.73 23.91
CA ILE A 67 -56.49 12.26 23.85
C ILE A 67 -56.21 11.98 22.37
N ASP A 68 -55.68 12.96 21.64
CA ASP A 68 -55.03 12.67 20.36
C ASP A 68 -53.61 12.20 20.65
N GLN A 69 -53.50 10.95 21.12
CA GLN A 69 -52.26 10.19 21.01
C GLN A 69 -52.13 9.70 19.57
N THR A 70 -51.83 10.62 18.65
CA THR A 70 -51.02 10.24 17.51
C THR A 70 -49.65 9.88 18.07
N MET A 71 -49.44 8.59 18.33
CA MET A 71 -48.10 8.05 18.47
C MET A 71 -47.38 8.29 17.15
N ALA A 72 -46.72 9.45 17.03
CA ALA A 72 -45.76 9.70 15.99
C ALA A 72 -44.72 8.59 16.09
N ALA A 73 -44.73 7.67 15.12
CA ALA A 73 -43.66 6.70 14.97
C ALA A 73 -42.33 7.48 15.00
N PRO A 74 -41.30 6.99 15.72
CA PRO A 74 -39.99 7.66 15.70
C PRO A 74 -39.61 7.88 14.23
N PRO A 75 -39.21 9.09 13.83
CA PRO A 75 -38.90 9.36 12.44
C PRO A 75 -37.83 8.36 12.03
N LEU A 76 -38.18 7.47 11.09
CA LEU A 76 -37.22 6.55 10.50
C LEU A 76 -36.05 7.41 10.03
N PRO A 77 -34.79 7.12 10.42
CA PRO A 77 -33.64 7.85 9.93
C PRO A 77 -33.62 7.73 8.41
N SER A 78 -34.15 8.73 7.73
CA SER A 78 -34.15 8.80 6.29
C SER A 78 -32.79 9.36 5.89
N ALA A 79 -32.09 8.64 5.00
CA ALA A 79 -30.80 9.04 4.44
C ALA A 79 -30.82 10.39 3.69
N TYR A 80 -31.98 11.06 3.64
CA TYR A 80 -32.23 12.27 2.88
C TYR A 80 -32.82 13.41 3.71
N MET A 81 -32.79 13.33 5.05
CA MET A 81 -33.18 14.48 5.89
C MET A 81 -32.13 15.60 5.83
N PRO A 82 -32.53 16.88 6.01
CA PRO A 82 -31.60 18.00 6.04
C PRO A 82 -30.56 17.88 7.17
N ASP A 83 -31.01 17.42 8.34
CA ASP A 83 -30.18 17.07 9.50
C ASP A 83 -30.07 15.55 9.57
N LEU A 84 -29.03 14.98 8.97
CA LEU A 84 -28.79 13.53 8.99
C LEU A 84 -28.15 13.13 10.32
N PRO A 85 -28.79 12.29 11.16
CA PRO A 85 -28.12 11.71 12.34
C PRO A 85 -26.84 10.94 11.99
N ALA A 86 -26.72 10.48 10.73
CA ALA A 86 -25.55 9.82 10.17
C ALA A 86 -24.36 10.77 9.87
N VAL A 87 -24.54 12.10 10.01
CA VAL A 87 -23.49 13.10 9.83
C VAL A 87 -23.40 13.94 11.10
N PRO A 88 -22.75 13.44 12.16
CA PRO A 88 -22.55 14.21 13.38
C PRO A 88 -21.68 15.45 13.12
N GLU A 89 -21.74 16.44 14.01
CA GLU A 89 -21.05 17.73 13.86
C GLU A 89 -19.53 17.59 13.63
N TRP A 90 -18.90 16.60 14.24
CA TRP A 90 -17.46 16.33 14.09
C TRP A 90 -17.11 15.64 12.75
N LEU A 91 -18.06 15.13 11.97
CA LEU A 91 -17.75 14.40 10.74
C LEU A 91 -17.46 15.35 9.58
N ASN A 92 -16.22 15.37 9.12
CA ASN A 92 -15.88 15.98 7.84
C ASN A 92 -16.14 14.99 6.70
N LYS A 93 -17.14 15.30 5.86
CA LYS A 93 -17.52 14.48 4.71
C LYS A 93 -16.39 14.30 3.70
N GLY A 94 -15.57 15.33 3.48
CA GLY A 94 -14.42 15.29 2.56
C GLY A 94 -13.31 14.39 3.09
N ASP A 95 -12.99 14.49 4.38
CA ASP A 95 -11.98 13.66 5.02
C ASP A 95 -12.38 12.18 4.96
N ASN A 96 -13.63 11.87 5.31
CA ASN A 96 -14.14 10.50 5.25
C ASN A 96 -14.17 9.95 3.82
N ALA A 97 -14.62 10.74 2.84
CA ALA A 97 -14.66 10.33 1.43
C ALA A 97 -13.26 10.07 0.87
N TRP A 98 -12.29 10.93 1.17
CA TRP A 98 -10.90 10.72 0.75
C TRP A 98 -10.30 9.50 1.43
N GLN A 99 -10.49 9.30 2.73
CA GLN A 99 -9.87 8.20 3.45
C GLN A 99 -10.42 6.83 3.00
N LEU A 100 -11.72 6.71 2.76
CA LEU A 100 -12.32 5.50 2.17
C LEU A 100 -11.78 5.23 0.75
N THR A 101 -11.61 6.28 -0.04
CA THR A 101 -11.02 6.21 -1.38
C THR A 101 -9.55 5.77 -1.32
N ALA A 102 -8.77 6.37 -0.43
CA ALA A 102 -7.37 6.05 -0.20
C ALA A 102 -7.21 4.58 0.26
N ALA A 103 -8.04 4.13 1.20
CA ALA A 103 -8.08 2.73 1.61
C ALA A 103 -8.39 1.79 0.44
N THR A 104 -9.30 2.17 -0.45
CA THR A 104 -9.63 1.38 -1.65
C THR A 104 -8.44 1.31 -2.61
N PHE A 105 -7.72 2.41 -2.83
CA PHE A 105 -6.50 2.41 -3.64
C PHE A 105 -5.40 1.51 -3.05
N VAL A 106 -5.19 1.53 -1.74
CA VAL A 106 -4.26 0.58 -1.08
C VAL A 106 -4.75 -0.87 -1.21
N GLY A 107 -6.06 -1.09 -1.12
CA GLY A 107 -6.68 -2.40 -1.37
C GLY A 107 -6.42 -2.90 -2.79
N ILE A 108 -6.46 -2.01 -3.79
CA ILE A 108 -6.13 -2.32 -5.19
C ILE A 108 -4.67 -2.78 -5.33
N GLN A 109 -3.75 -2.21 -4.56
CA GLN A 109 -2.35 -2.65 -4.55
C GLN A 109 -2.19 -4.09 -4.06
N SER A 110 -2.96 -4.49 -3.04
CA SER A 110 -2.91 -5.87 -2.52
C SER A 110 -3.65 -6.85 -3.41
N MET A 111 -4.96 -6.65 -3.63
CA MET A 111 -5.84 -7.71 -4.12
C MET A 111 -5.86 -7.94 -5.62
N PRO A 112 -6.05 -6.96 -6.52
CA PRO A 112 -5.66 -7.25 -7.89
C PRO A 112 -4.15 -7.07 -8.07
N GLY A 113 -3.53 -6.01 -7.51
CA GLY A 113 -2.14 -5.64 -7.81
C GLY A 113 -1.10 -6.74 -7.52
N LEU A 114 -0.83 -7.02 -6.25
CA LEU A 114 0.19 -8.00 -5.84
C LEU A 114 -0.22 -9.43 -6.14
N VAL A 115 -1.50 -9.79 -6.09
CA VAL A 115 -1.97 -11.12 -6.51
C VAL A 115 -1.63 -11.38 -7.98
N VAL A 116 -1.95 -10.43 -8.87
CA VAL A 116 -1.61 -10.54 -10.31
C VAL A 116 -0.10 -10.52 -10.50
N LEU A 117 0.62 -9.62 -9.82
CA LEU A 117 2.08 -9.54 -9.93
C LEU A 117 2.72 -10.87 -9.50
N TYR A 118 2.36 -11.41 -8.35
CA TYR A 118 2.97 -12.62 -7.79
C TYR A 118 2.59 -13.87 -8.56
N GLY A 119 1.34 -13.99 -9.00
CA GLY A 119 0.90 -15.09 -9.84
C GLY A 119 1.60 -15.10 -11.20
N SER A 120 2.06 -13.95 -11.71
CA SER A 120 2.62 -13.83 -13.07
C SER A 120 4.15 -13.78 -13.14
N ILE A 121 4.81 -13.26 -12.09
CA ILE A 121 6.28 -13.10 -12.05
C ILE A 121 7.03 -14.41 -11.75
N VAL A 122 6.35 -15.39 -11.16
CA VAL A 122 6.89 -16.73 -10.87
C VAL A 122 6.72 -17.66 -12.07
N LYS A 123 7.29 -18.88 -12.05
CA LYS A 123 6.99 -19.88 -13.09
C LYS A 123 5.54 -20.35 -13.02
N LYS A 124 4.99 -20.83 -14.15
CA LYS A 124 3.60 -21.35 -14.26
C LYS A 124 3.23 -22.27 -13.10
N LYS A 125 4.15 -23.19 -12.75
CA LYS A 125 3.93 -24.21 -11.72
C LYS A 125 3.81 -23.67 -10.28
N TRP A 126 3.96 -22.37 -10.03
CA TRP A 126 3.76 -21.79 -8.70
C TRP A 126 2.81 -20.59 -8.70
N ALA A 127 2.14 -20.34 -9.83
CA ALA A 127 1.31 -19.17 -10.01
C ALA A 127 0.12 -19.18 -9.05
N VAL A 128 -0.57 -20.32 -8.90
CA VAL A 128 -1.73 -20.47 -8.01
C VAL A 128 -1.30 -20.29 -6.57
N ASN A 129 -0.27 -21.01 -6.12
CA ASN A 129 0.19 -20.93 -4.75
C ASN A 129 0.66 -19.50 -4.39
N SER A 130 1.33 -18.81 -5.32
CA SER A 130 1.81 -17.44 -5.08
C SER A 130 0.66 -16.42 -4.98
N ALA A 131 -0.34 -16.54 -5.86
CA ALA A 131 -1.55 -15.74 -5.79
C ALA A 131 -2.36 -16.03 -4.51
N PHE A 132 -2.47 -17.30 -4.13
CA PHE A 132 -3.20 -17.75 -2.95
C PHE A 132 -2.53 -17.32 -1.65
N MET A 133 -1.18 -17.31 -1.57
CA MET A 133 -0.46 -16.75 -0.44
C MET A 133 -0.83 -15.28 -0.18
N ALA A 134 -0.95 -14.48 -1.24
CA ALA A 134 -1.36 -13.08 -1.15
C ALA A 134 -2.84 -12.93 -0.73
N LEU A 135 -3.75 -13.69 -1.36
CA LEU A 135 -5.18 -13.71 -1.03
C LEU A 135 -5.42 -14.12 0.44
N TYR A 136 -4.77 -15.21 0.88
CA TYR A 136 -4.87 -15.68 2.26
C TYR A 136 -4.34 -14.63 3.23
N ALA A 137 -3.17 -14.04 2.94
CA ALA A 137 -2.59 -13.01 3.81
C ALA A 137 -3.53 -11.82 3.98
N TYR A 138 -4.15 -11.36 2.90
CA TYR A 138 -5.13 -10.28 2.93
C TYR A 138 -6.36 -10.63 3.79
N ALA A 139 -6.98 -11.79 3.54
CA ALA A 139 -8.19 -12.22 4.27
C ALA A 139 -7.90 -12.52 5.75
N SER A 140 -6.83 -13.24 6.05
CA SER A 140 -6.41 -13.55 7.42
C SER A 140 -6.06 -12.28 8.19
N THR A 141 -5.41 -11.32 7.53
CA THR A 141 -5.09 -10.03 8.17
C THR A 141 -6.36 -9.32 8.59
N LEU A 142 -7.38 -9.24 7.73
CA LEU A 142 -8.63 -8.55 8.06
C LEU A 142 -9.28 -9.10 9.33
N ILE A 143 -9.41 -10.42 9.44
CA ILE A 143 -10.05 -11.07 10.59
C ILE A 143 -9.26 -10.83 11.87
N VAL A 144 -7.94 -11.05 11.85
CA VAL A 144 -7.10 -10.83 13.03
C VAL A 144 -7.01 -9.34 13.39
N TRP A 145 -7.07 -8.47 12.39
CA TRP A 145 -7.07 -7.02 12.53
C TRP A 145 -8.23 -6.52 13.36
N VAL A 146 -9.45 -6.88 12.98
CA VAL A 146 -10.66 -6.44 13.67
C VAL A 146 -10.84 -7.13 15.04
N LEU A 147 -10.29 -8.32 15.23
CA LEU A 147 -10.39 -9.03 16.51
C LEU A 147 -9.40 -8.50 17.56
N LEU A 148 -8.17 -8.18 17.15
CA LEU A 148 -7.07 -7.90 18.08
C LEU A 148 -6.12 -6.81 17.57
N ALA A 149 -5.64 -6.93 16.32
CA ALA A 149 -4.41 -6.27 15.91
C ALA A 149 -4.57 -4.75 15.69
N PHE A 150 -5.77 -4.27 15.31
CA PHE A 150 -6.02 -2.83 15.18
C PHE A 150 -5.72 -2.10 16.50
N ARG A 151 -6.25 -2.59 17.62
CA ARG A 151 -6.03 -1.96 18.93
C ARG A 151 -4.60 -2.13 19.43
N MET A 152 -3.92 -3.21 19.05
CA MET A 152 -2.49 -3.37 19.35
C MET A 152 -1.61 -2.36 18.60
N ALA A 153 -2.01 -1.96 17.39
CA ALA A 153 -1.28 -1.00 16.58
C ALA A 153 -1.63 0.46 16.88
N PHE A 154 -2.90 0.77 17.16
CA PHE A 154 -3.41 2.15 17.23
C PHE A 154 -4.26 2.46 18.47
N GLY A 155 -4.43 1.50 19.38
CA GLY A 155 -5.20 1.67 20.61
C GLY A 155 -4.36 2.09 21.81
N ASP A 156 -4.79 1.69 23.00
CA ASP A 156 -4.16 2.08 24.26
C ASP A 156 -2.79 1.44 24.45
N ARG A 157 -1.87 2.16 25.09
CA ARG A 157 -0.52 1.70 25.38
C ARG A 157 -0.52 0.52 26.37
N LEU A 158 0.12 -0.60 26.00
CA LEU A 158 0.46 -1.70 26.91
C LEU A 158 1.91 -1.58 27.39
N LEU A 159 2.82 -1.44 26.43
CA LEU A 159 4.26 -1.22 26.61
C LEU A 159 4.69 0.03 25.84
N PRO A 160 5.87 0.62 26.10
CA PRO A 160 6.36 1.78 25.34
C PRO A 160 6.42 1.57 23.82
N PHE A 161 6.50 0.32 23.36
CA PHE A 161 6.61 -0.07 21.95
C PHE A 161 5.42 -0.92 21.46
N TRP A 162 4.39 -1.17 22.27
CA TRP A 162 3.28 -2.05 21.89
C TRP A 162 1.94 -1.69 22.55
N GLY A 163 0.84 -1.81 21.81
CA GLY A 163 -0.51 -1.52 22.28
C GLY A 163 -1.24 -2.73 22.90
N LYS A 164 -2.34 -2.46 23.60
CA LYS A 164 -3.22 -3.46 24.20
C LYS A 164 -4.08 -4.12 23.12
N ALA A 165 -4.19 -5.45 23.16
CA ALA A 165 -5.10 -6.18 22.30
C ALA A 165 -6.55 -5.96 22.67
N GLY A 166 -7.44 -5.90 21.68
CA GLY A 166 -8.88 -5.82 21.89
C GLY A 166 -9.65 -5.70 20.58
N PRO A 167 -10.98 -5.93 20.62
CA PRO A 167 -11.81 -5.93 19.44
C PRO A 167 -12.10 -4.52 18.92
N ALA A 168 -12.18 -4.41 17.59
CA ALA A 168 -12.58 -3.26 16.81
C ALA A 168 -13.80 -3.61 15.94
N LEU A 169 -14.86 -4.13 16.59
CA LEU A 169 -16.03 -4.73 15.93
C LEU A 169 -17.38 -4.16 16.41
N THR A 170 -17.42 -3.52 17.58
CA THR A 170 -18.69 -3.03 18.13
C THR A 170 -19.15 -1.79 17.38
N GLY A 171 -20.46 -1.69 17.15
CA GLY A 171 -21.06 -0.55 16.44
C GLY A 171 -20.66 0.79 17.06
N ASP A 172 -20.78 0.90 18.38
CA ASP A 172 -20.46 2.12 19.14
C ASP A 172 -19.00 2.55 18.97
N PHE A 173 -18.07 1.59 18.91
CA PHE A 173 -16.66 1.87 18.64
C PHE A 173 -16.46 2.35 17.20
N LEU A 174 -17.06 1.66 16.24
CA LEU A 174 -16.86 1.89 14.81
C LEU A 174 -17.50 3.19 14.29
N VAL A 175 -18.60 3.65 14.89
CA VAL A 175 -19.28 4.90 14.52
C VAL A 175 -18.74 6.12 15.26
N ALA A 176 -17.98 5.92 16.35
CA ALA A 176 -17.32 7.01 17.05
C ALA A 176 -16.28 7.70 16.16
N ARG A 177 -15.91 8.93 16.52
CA ARG A 177 -14.82 9.64 15.84
C ARG A 177 -13.51 8.86 16.02
N ALA A 178 -12.77 8.69 14.92
CA ALA A 178 -11.49 8.02 14.91
C ALA A 178 -10.51 8.61 15.94
N SER A 179 -9.81 7.78 16.71
CA SER A 179 -8.85 8.26 17.71
C SER A 179 -7.64 7.34 17.89
N PHE A 180 -6.47 7.96 18.04
CA PHE A 180 -5.22 7.32 18.44
C PHE A 180 -4.91 7.70 19.89
N PRO A 181 -5.44 6.99 20.90
CA PRO A 181 -5.35 7.43 22.29
C PRO A 181 -3.90 7.56 22.80
N ALA A 182 -3.00 6.67 22.36
CA ALA A 182 -1.61 6.67 22.83
C ALA A 182 -0.72 7.76 22.19
N THR A 183 -1.23 8.54 21.23
CA THR A 183 -0.47 9.68 20.65
C THR A 183 -0.54 10.94 21.50
N ALA A 184 -1.39 10.98 22.53
CA ALA A 184 -1.41 12.06 23.51
C ALA A 184 -0.05 12.18 24.22
N HIS A 185 0.42 13.42 24.42
CA HIS A 185 1.64 13.70 25.18
C HIS A 185 1.29 14.34 26.52
N TYR A 186 1.88 13.80 27.59
CA TYR A 186 1.72 14.30 28.95
C TYR A 186 3.07 14.77 29.49
N GLY A 187 3.12 16.02 29.96
CA GLY A 187 4.32 16.62 30.53
C GLY A 187 4.71 16.03 31.90
N ALA A 188 5.82 16.51 32.46
CA ALA A 188 6.38 16.00 33.73
C ALA A 188 5.41 16.07 34.93
N GLY A 189 4.41 16.95 34.89
CA GLY A 189 3.35 17.08 35.90
C GLY A 189 2.07 16.30 35.59
N GLY A 190 2.04 15.47 34.54
CA GLY A 190 0.84 14.75 34.09
C GLY A 190 -0.17 15.61 33.33
N ALA A 191 0.14 16.89 33.08
CA ALA A 191 -0.68 17.77 32.26
C ALA A 191 -0.64 17.34 30.79
N LEU A 192 -1.79 17.37 30.10
CA LEU A 192 -1.89 17.12 28.67
C LEU A 192 -1.25 18.29 27.90
N GLU A 193 -0.17 18.03 27.19
CA GLU A 193 0.54 19.02 26.35
C GLU A 193 0.14 18.91 24.88
N VAL A 194 -0.07 17.67 24.40
CA VAL A 194 -0.51 17.39 23.03
C VAL A 194 -1.72 16.47 23.08
N ALA A 195 -2.83 16.91 22.51
CA ALA A 195 -4.06 16.11 22.41
C ALA A 195 -3.84 14.87 21.52
N PRO A 196 -4.58 13.77 21.76
CA PRO A 196 -4.50 12.60 20.89
C PRO A 196 -4.91 12.96 19.46
N THR A 197 -4.34 12.24 18.50
CA THR A 197 -4.72 12.38 17.09
C THR A 197 -6.16 11.90 16.92
N GLN A 198 -7.01 12.77 16.38
CA GLN A 198 -8.42 12.48 16.14
C GLN A 198 -8.82 12.98 14.75
N PRO A 199 -8.71 12.15 13.69
CA PRO A 199 -9.22 12.50 12.38
C PRO A 199 -10.72 12.79 12.40
N TYR A 200 -11.22 13.57 11.44
CA TYR A 200 -12.63 13.96 11.37
C TYR A 200 -13.47 12.98 10.55
N TYR A 201 -13.31 11.67 10.82
CA TYR A 201 -14.09 10.58 10.23
C TYR A 201 -14.31 9.44 11.24
N PRO A 202 -15.22 8.48 10.97
CA PRO A 202 -15.52 7.41 11.92
C PRO A 202 -14.34 6.44 12.08
N GLU A 203 -14.24 5.83 13.25
CA GLU A 203 -13.23 4.81 13.57
C GLU A 203 -13.23 3.66 12.56
N ALA A 204 -14.39 3.27 12.02
CA ALA A 204 -14.50 2.28 10.94
C ALA A 204 -13.64 2.61 9.71
N THR A 205 -13.55 3.88 9.35
CA THR A 205 -12.73 4.35 8.23
C THR A 205 -11.25 4.24 8.55
N LEU A 206 -10.84 4.52 9.80
CA LEU A 206 -9.47 4.32 10.26
C LEU A 206 -9.09 2.84 10.25
N VAL A 207 -9.96 1.99 10.81
CA VAL A 207 -9.80 0.54 10.87
C VAL A 207 -9.58 -0.03 9.47
N LEU A 208 -10.40 0.39 8.50
CA LEU A 208 -10.30 -0.04 7.11
C LEU A 208 -8.99 0.44 6.47
N PHE A 209 -8.64 1.72 6.58
CA PHE A 209 -7.42 2.24 5.97
C PHE A 209 -6.16 1.54 6.49
N GLN A 210 -6.05 1.42 7.81
CA GLN A 210 -4.88 0.81 8.43
C GLN A 210 -4.81 -0.71 8.22
N PHE A 211 -5.96 -1.38 8.11
CA PHE A 211 -6.01 -2.77 7.66
C PHE A 211 -5.29 -2.95 6.32
N GLN A 212 -5.48 -2.03 5.37
CA GLN A 212 -4.88 -2.17 4.04
C GLN A 212 -3.36 -2.05 4.08
N LEU A 213 -2.83 -1.18 4.93
CA LEU A 213 -1.39 -1.07 5.20
C LEU A 213 -0.83 -2.31 5.92
N ALA A 214 -1.60 -2.91 6.83
CA ALA A 214 -1.22 -4.15 7.49
C ALA A 214 -1.20 -5.33 6.51
N ALA A 215 -2.25 -5.48 5.71
CA ALA A 215 -2.41 -6.56 4.75
C ALA A 215 -1.33 -6.51 3.67
N ILE A 216 -1.09 -5.34 3.06
CA ILE A 216 -0.07 -5.20 2.03
C ILE A 216 1.33 -5.53 2.57
N THR A 217 1.63 -5.24 3.83
CA THR A 217 2.94 -5.57 4.45
C THR A 217 3.20 -7.07 4.47
N LEU A 218 2.20 -7.87 4.86
CA LEU A 218 2.30 -9.33 4.86
C LEU A 218 2.38 -9.89 3.43
N VAL A 219 1.64 -9.30 2.49
CA VAL A 219 1.75 -9.68 1.08
C VAL A 219 3.16 -9.38 0.56
N LEU A 220 3.73 -8.20 0.83
CA LEU A 220 5.11 -7.86 0.43
C LEU A 220 6.14 -8.86 0.96
N LEU A 221 6.01 -9.26 2.22
CA LEU A 221 6.86 -10.28 2.85
C LEU A 221 6.77 -11.62 2.09
N ALA A 222 5.56 -12.02 1.66
CA ALA A 222 5.33 -13.24 0.88
C ALA A 222 6.17 -13.29 -0.41
N GLY A 223 6.49 -12.12 -0.99
CA GLY A 223 7.35 -11.99 -2.18
C GLY A 223 8.71 -12.67 -2.01
N ALA A 224 9.31 -12.64 -0.82
CA ALA A 224 10.57 -13.33 -0.54
C ALA A 224 10.39 -14.85 -0.50
N LEU A 225 9.15 -15.30 -0.32
CA LEU A 225 8.79 -16.66 0.00
C LEU A 225 8.20 -17.49 -1.16
N LEU A 226 7.94 -16.85 -2.30
CA LEU A 226 7.23 -17.47 -3.41
C LEU A 226 7.99 -18.66 -4.01
N GLY A 227 7.24 -19.64 -4.51
CA GLY A 227 7.77 -20.81 -5.23
C GLY A 227 8.37 -21.92 -4.37
N ARG A 228 8.32 -21.82 -3.03
CA ARG A 228 8.78 -22.91 -2.13
C ARG A 228 8.16 -22.98 -0.75
N MET A 229 7.55 -21.90 -0.26
CA MET A 229 6.91 -21.90 1.04
C MET A 229 5.77 -22.92 1.09
N ASN A 230 5.73 -23.74 2.14
CA ASN A 230 4.57 -24.58 2.40
C ASN A 230 3.39 -23.68 2.79
N ILE A 231 2.26 -23.81 2.08
CA ILE A 231 1.10 -22.96 2.30
C ILE A 231 0.55 -23.08 3.73
N LYS A 232 0.59 -24.26 4.35
CA LYS A 232 0.14 -24.44 5.75
C LYS A 232 1.03 -23.69 6.74
N ALA A 233 2.34 -23.68 6.50
CA ALA A 233 3.27 -22.90 7.31
C ALA A 233 3.05 -21.40 7.11
N TRP A 234 2.77 -20.95 5.88
CA TRP A 234 2.39 -19.57 5.58
C TRP A 234 1.11 -19.16 6.31
N MET A 235 0.12 -20.05 6.35
CA MET A 235 -1.15 -19.81 7.03
C MET A 235 -0.98 -19.63 8.54
N ALA A 236 -0.10 -20.40 9.17
CA ALA A 236 0.23 -20.21 10.58
C ALA A 236 1.10 -18.96 10.83
N PHE A 237 2.07 -18.70 9.96
CA PHE A 237 3.01 -17.58 10.07
C PHE A 237 2.31 -16.21 10.00
N THR A 238 1.40 -16.04 9.04
CA THR A 238 0.75 -14.76 8.73
C THR A 238 0.09 -14.09 9.95
N PRO A 239 -0.88 -14.72 10.66
CA PRO A 239 -1.53 -14.10 11.81
C PRO A 239 -0.58 -13.87 12.98
N LEU A 240 0.40 -14.76 13.20
CA LEU A 240 1.40 -14.61 14.25
C LEU A 240 2.31 -13.41 13.99
N TRP A 241 2.77 -13.25 12.75
CA TRP A 241 3.66 -12.14 12.39
C TRP A 241 2.94 -10.80 12.42
N LEU A 242 1.67 -10.76 12.01
CA LEU A 242 0.81 -9.58 12.19
C LEU A 242 0.79 -9.13 13.65
N LEU A 243 0.46 -10.07 14.55
CA LEU A 243 0.30 -9.77 15.97
C LEU A 243 1.63 -9.41 16.65
N LEU A 244 2.72 -10.11 16.35
CA LEU A 244 3.96 -9.98 17.13
C LEU A 244 5.00 -9.05 16.50
N SER A 245 4.95 -8.82 15.18
CA SER A 245 5.90 -7.95 14.48
C SER A 245 5.23 -6.68 13.98
N TYR A 246 4.23 -6.80 13.10
CA TYR A 246 3.63 -5.62 12.46
C TYR A 246 3.05 -4.63 13.47
N THR A 247 2.22 -5.11 14.41
CA THR A 247 1.59 -4.21 15.40
C THR A 247 2.61 -3.52 16.31
N VAL A 248 3.75 -4.16 16.61
CA VAL A 248 4.84 -3.55 17.39
C VAL A 248 5.50 -2.42 16.60
N CYS A 249 5.84 -2.65 15.33
CA CYS A 249 6.40 -1.62 14.48
C CYS A 249 5.40 -0.46 14.27
N ALA A 250 4.14 -0.77 13.95
CA ALA A 250 3.09 0.22 13.75
C ALA A 250 2.82 1.04 15.02
N PHE A 251 2.69 0.40 16.18
CA PHE A 251 2.51 1.12 17.44
C PHE A 251 3.71 2.01 17.75
N SER A 252 4.92 1.48 17.61
CA SER A 252 6.16 2.20 17.91
C SER A 252 6.31 3.49 17.10
N LEU A 253 5.96 3.47 15.81
CA LEU A 253 6.20 4.56 14.86
C LEU A 253 4.98 5.44 14.57
N TRP A 254 3.76 4.91 14.68
CA TRP A 254 2.52 5.60 14.30
C TRP A 254 1.48 5.64 15.42
N GLY A 255 1.34 4.56 16.17
CA GLY A 255 0.30 4.42 17.19
C GLY A 255 0.56 5.15 18.51
N GLY A 256 1.62 5.98 18.60
CA GLY A 256 1.96 6.68 19.84
C GLY A 256 2.95 5.94 20.74
N GLY A 257 3.75 5.03 20.18
CA GLY A 257 4.87 4.42 20.88
C GLY A 257 6.11 5.32 20.96
N PHE A 258 7.20 4.77 21.47
CA PHE A 258 8.39 5.54 21.81
C PHE A 258 9.06 6.23 20.60
N LEU A 259 9.08 5.62 19.41
CA LEU A 259 9.69 6.22 18.21
C LEU A 259 8.85 7.39 17.67
N TYR A 260 7.52 7.26 17.74
CA TYR A 260 6.57 8.32 17.43
C TYR A 260 6.84 9.55 18.32
N HIS A 261 6.87 9.36 19.64
CA HIS A 261 7.14 10.45 20.59
C HIS A 261 8.57 10.99 20.51
N TRP A 262 9.52 10.19 20.03
CA TRP A 262 10.90 10.64 19.82
C TRP A 262 11.07 11.52 18.56
N GLY A 263 10.06 11.58 17.68
CA GLY A 263 10.09 12.39 16.46
C GLY A 263 10.84 11.72 15.32
N VAL A 264 10.75 10.39 15.24
CA VAL A 264 11.13 9.66 14.02
C VAL A 264 10.12 9.97 12.93
N ILE A 265 10.62 10.24 11.72
CA ILE A 265 9.79 10.53 10.56
C ILE A 265 9.56 9.23 9.80
N ASP A 266 8.32 8.77 9.74
CA ASP A 266 7.89 7.68 8.86
C ASP A 266 6.50 8.01 8.31
N TYR A 267 6.46 8.83 7.25
CA TYR A 267 5.22 9.45 6.75
C TYR A 267 4.14 8.41 6.39
N SER A 268 4.47 7.41 5.57
CA SER A 268 3.50 6.38 5.14
C SER A 268 4.03 4.94 5.18
N GLY A 269 5.23 4.67 5.73
CA GLY A 269 5.64 3.29 6.04
C GLY A 269 6.94 2.84 5.42
N GLY A 270 7.91 3.75 5.29
CA GLY A 270 9.29 3.40 4.97
C GLY A 270 9.82 2.34 5.95
N TYR A 271 9.56 2.49 7.25
CA TYR A 271 10.01 1.52 8.25
C TYR A 271 8.94 0.47 8.58
N VAL A 272 7.73 0.91 8.95
CA VAL A 272 6.66 0.00 9.40
C VAL A 272 6.31 -1.04 8.34
N ILE A 273 6.35 -0.67 7.06
CA ILE A 273 5.97 -1.53 5.95
C ILE A 273 7.22 -2.07 5.25
N HIS A 274 8.06 -1.20 4.68
CA HIS A 274 9.08 -1.66 3.73
C HIS A 274 10.34 -2.25 4.38
N VAL A 275 10.93 -1.57 5.39
CA VAL A 275 12.03 -2.18 6.14
C VAL A 275 11.56 -3.41 6.90
N SER A 276 10.39 -3.35 7.54
CA SER A 276 9.80 -4.48 8.27
C SER A 276 9.60 -5.71 7.38
N SER A 277 8.82 -5.59 6.29
CA SER A 277 8.54 -6.71 5.37
C SER A 277 9.79 -7.20 4.64
N GLY A 278 10.71 -6.32 4.24
CA GLY A 278 11.93 -6.71 3.55
C GLY A 278 12.91 -7.49 4.44
N VAL A 279 13.09 -7.05 5.69
CA VAL A 279 13.95 -7.76 6.65
C VAL A 279 13.31 -9.07 7.10
N ALA A 280 12.00 -9.07 7.39
CA ALA A 280 11.28 -10.27 7.75
C ALA A 280 11.26 -11.28 6.60
N GLY A 281 11.01 -10.83 5.37
CA GLY A 281 11.02 -11.69 4.18
C GLY A 281 12.37 -12.36 3.98
N PHE A 282 13.46 -11.59 4.05
CA PHE A 282 14.82 -12.12 3.97
C PHE A 282 15.14 -13.11 5.10
N THR A 283 14.75 -12.79 6.33
CA THR A 283 14.94 -13.65 7.52
C THR A 283 14.15 -14.96 7.37
N ALA A 284 12.88 -14.89 6.98
CA ALA A 284 12.07 -16.07 6.74
C ALA A 284 12.62 -16.90 5.57
N ALA A 285 13.11 -16.27 4.50
CA ALA A 285 13.73 -16.98 3.38
C ALA A 285 15.01 -17.73 3.77
N TYR A 286 15.80 -17.18 4.69
CA TYR A 286 16.96 -17.88 5.26
C TYR A 286 16.56 -19.19 5.93
N TRP A 287 15.54 -19.16 6.79
CA TRP A 287 15.09 -20.34 7.55
C TRP A 287 14.30 -21.35 6.72
N VAL A 288 13.48 -20.88 5.77
CA VAL A 288 12.73 -21.77 4.87
C VAL A 288 13.67 -22.51 3.91
N GLY A 289 14.78 -21.87 3.52
CA GLY A 289 15.74 -22.43 2.59
C GLY A 289 15.35 -22.26 1.12
N PRO A 290 16.25 -22.66 0.20
CA PRO A 290 16.19 -22.25 -1.20
C PRO A 290 15.23 -23.08 -2.05
N ARG A 291 14.71 -22.48 -3.12
CA ARG A 291 14.11 -23.20 -4.25
C ARG A 291 15.13 -24.15 -4.90
N LEU A 292 14.65 -25.04 -5.77
CA LEU A 292 15.53 -25.91 -6.55
C LEU A 292 16.57 -25.08 -7.32
N LYS A 293 17.80 -25.58 -7.43
CA LYS A 293 18.88 -24.88 -8.14
C LYS A 293 18.51 -24.57 -9.59
N SER A 294 17.92 -25.53 -10.30
CA SER A 294 17.43 -25.36 -11.68
C SER A 294 16.36 -24.28 -11.81
N ASP A 295 15.59 -24.07 -10.75
CA ASP A 295 14.53 -23.09 -10.68
C ASP A 295 15.03 -21.68 -10.44
N ARG A 296 16.13 -21.54 -9.69
CA ARG A 296 16.83 -20.28 -9.46
C ARG A 296 17.65 -19.84 -10.67
N GLU A 297 18.33 -20.77 -11.34
CA GLU A 297 19.16 -20.48 -12.52
C GLU A 297 18.32 -20.06 -13.73
N ARG A 298 17.07 -20.53 -13.81
CA ARG A 298 16.13 -20.16 -14.88
C ARG A 298 14.81 -19.70 -14.29
N PHE A 299 14.72 -18.45 -13.86
CA PHE A 299 13.54 -17.88 -13.22
C PHE A 299 12.82 -16.87 -14.14
N ALA A 300 12.28 -17.37 -15.26
CA ALA A 300 11.48 -16.54 -16.16
C ALA A 300 10.03 -16.41 -15.66
N PRO A 301 9.43 -15.20 -15.68
CA PRO A 301 8.00 -15.01 -15.45
C PRO A 301 7.14 -15.83 -16.39
N ASN A 302 5.99 -16.31 -15.92
CA ASN A 302 5.03 -16.98 -16.78
C ASN A 302 4.25 -16.00 -17.68
N ASN A 303 4.08 -14.75 -17.24
CA ASN A 303 3.38 -13.73 -18.02
C ASN A 303 3.88 -12.32 -17.66
N ILE A 304 4.78 -11.79 -18.49
CA ILE A 304 5.36 -10.45 -18.27
C ILE A 304 4.31 -9.34 -18.40
N LEU A 305 3.29 -9.49 -19.25
CA LEU A 305 2.26 -8.46 -19.43
C LEU A 305 1.37 -8.32 -18.20
N LEU A 306 0.97 -9.44 -17.59
CA LEU A 306 0.25 -9.42 -16.31
C LEU A 306 1.12 -8.89 -15.17
N MET A 307 2.42 -9.19 -15.18
CA MET A 307 3.36 -8.62 -14.22
C MET A 307 3.38 -7.09 -14.31
N ILE A 308 3.41 -6.52 -15.52
CA ILE A 308 3.32 -5.07 -15.73
C ILE A 308 1.96 -4.53 -15.25
N ALA A 309 0.85 -5.22 -15.54
CA ALA A 309 -0.48 -4.80 -15.10
C ALA A 309 -0.56 -4.73 -13.56
N GLY A 310 -0.08 -5.77 -12.87
CA GLY A 310 0.03 -5.78 -11.40
C GLY A 310 0.93 -4.65 -10.87
N GLY A 311 2.07 -4.40 -11.55
CA GLY A 311 2.95 -3.27 -11.26
C GLY A 311 2.28 -1.90 -11.43
N GLY A 312 1.47 -1.73 -12.48
CA GLY A 312 0.72 -0.50 -12.72
C GLY A 312 -0.35 -0.24 -11.67
N LEU A 313 -1.06 -1.28 -11.23
CA LEU A 313 -2.00 -1.18 -10.11
C LEU A 313 -1.31 -0.78 -8.82
N LEU A 314 -0.09 -1.28 -8.60
CA LEU A 314 0.75 -0.90 -7.45
C LEU A 314 1.15 0.57 -7.51
N TRP A 315 1.58 1.08 -8.67
CA TRP A 315 1.89 2.50 -8.84
C TRP A 315 0.68 3.37 -8.56
N LEU A 316 -0.44 3.14 -9.26
CA LEU A 316 -1.63 3.99 -9.13
C LEU A 316 -2.24 3.91 -7.73
N GLY A 317 -2.30 2.72 -7.13
CA GLY A 317 -2.80 2.55 -5.78
C GLY A 317 -1.94 3.24 -4.71
N TRP A 318 -0.66 3.51 -5.00
CA TRP A 318 0.23 4.23 -4.09
C TRP A 318 -0.20 5.68 -3.84
N ALA A 319 -1.07 6.23 -4.69
CA ALA A 319 -1.72 7.51 -4.44
C ALA A 319 -2.58 7.47 -3.15
N GLY A 320 -3.28 6.35 -2.88
CA GLY A 320 -3.97 6.14 -1.61
C GLY A 320 -3.03 5.86 -0.45
N PHE A 321 -1.95 5.12 -0.72
CA PHE A 321 -0.94 4.77 0.29
C PHE A 321 -0.25 5.99 0.88
N ASN A 322 0.32 6.84 0.03
CA ASN A 322 1.02 8.05 0.48
C ASN A 322 0.05 9.22 0.68
N GLY A 323 -0.95 9.40 -0.19
CA GLY A 323 -1.91 10.49 -0.08
C GLY A 323 -2.94 10.33 1.04
N GLY A 324 -3.16 9.11 1.54
CA GLY A 324 -4.04 8.85 2.69
C GLY A 324 -3.35 8.92 4.05
N ALA A 325 -2.01 8.94 4.09
CA ALA A 325 -1.24 8.93 5.33
C ALA A 325 -1.42 10.19 6.22
N PRO A 326 -1.69 11.39 5.68
CA PRO A 326 -2.06 12.55 6.51
C PRO A 326 -3.41 12.46 7.21
N TYR A 327 -4.18 11.40 6.96
CA TYR A 327 -5.54 11.21 7.50
C TYR A 327 -6.54 12.31 7.13
N ALA A 328 -6.23 13.12 6.12
CA ALA A 328 -7.10 14.16 5.57
C ALA A 328 -6.60 14.60 4.18
N PRO A 329 -7.48 15.05 3.28
CA PRO A 329 -7.15 15.66 2.00
C PRO A 329 -6.62 17.09 2.18
N ASN A 330 -5.43 17.23 2.77
CA ASN A 330 -4.77 18.50 3.04
C ASN A 330 -3.66 18.82 2.03
N ILE A 331 -2.98 19.97 2.21
CA ILE A 331 -1.93 20.45 1.29
C ILE A 331 -0.79 19.42 1.13
N ILE A 332 -0.39 18.75 2.21
CA ILE A 332 0.68 17.75 2.17
C ILE A 332 0.24 16.44 1.50
N ALA A 333 -1.05 16.10 1.52
CA ALA A 333 -1.58 14.93 0.81
C ALA A 333 -1.44 15.09 -0.71
N SER A 334 -1.78 16.25 -1.27
CA SER A 334 -1.60 16.53 -2.70
C SER A 334 -0.12 16.49 -3.11
N MET A 335 0.76 17.07 -2.28
CA MET A 335 2.20 17.02 -2.49
C MET A 335 2.73 15.58 -2.43
N ALA A 336 2.25 14.77 -1.49
CA ALA A 336 2.65 13.37 -1.37
C ALA A 336 2.32 12.56 -2.62
N VAL A 337 1.11 12.72 -3.18
CA VAL A 337 0.72 12.02 -4.41
C VAL A 337 1.60 12.44 -5.60
N LEU A 338 1.90 13.74 -5.73
CA LEU A 338 2.80 14.23 -6.79
C LEU A 338 4.22 13.66 -6.64
N ASN A 339 4.80 13.79 -5.43
CA ASN A 339 6.15 13.29 -5.14
C ASN A 339 6.26 11.78 -5.34
N THR A 340 5.20 11.03 -5.02
CA THR A 340 5.12 9.58 -5.26
C THR A 340 5.32 9.24 -6.73
N ASN A 341 4.59 9.92 -7.63
CA ASN A 341 4.69 9.71 -9.06
C ASN A 341 6.04 10.15 -9.64
N VAL A 342 6.53 11.31 -9.20
CA VAL A 342 7.81 11.86 -9.65
C VAL A 342 8.97 10.93 -9.25
N SER A 343 8.98 10.43 -8.02
CA SER A 343 10.04 9.53 -7.55
C SER A 343 9.99 8.17 -8.25
N ALA A 344 8.80 7.60 -8.45
CA ALA A 344 8.61 6.36 -9.19
C ALA A 344 9.11 6.47 -10.64
N ALA A 345 8.76 7.56 -11.33
CA ALA A 345 9.19 7.80 -12.70
C ALA A 345 10.71 8.00 -12.80
N ALA A 346 11.30 8.82 -11.92
CA ALA A 346 12.75 9.02 -11.89
C ALA A 346 13.49 7.71 -11.63
N SER A 347 13.03 6.90 -10.68
CA SER A 347 13.63 5.61 -10.33
C SER A 347 13.53 4.59 -11.46
N LEU A 348 12.37 4.45 -12.10
CA LEU A 348 12.17 3.59 -13.27
C LEU A 348 13.15 3.96 -14.39
N LEU A 349 13.24 5.26 -14.73
CA LEU A 349 14.11 5.73 -15.80
C LEU A 349 15.58 5.50 -15.45
N THR A 350 16.01 5.83 -14.23
CA THR A 350 17.37 5.58 -13.77
C THR A 350 17.72 4.09 -13.83
N TRP A 351 16.85 3.22 -13.33
CA TRP A 351 17.06 1.77 -13.38
C TRP A 351 17.19 1.27 -14.81
N THR A 352 16.29 1.71 -15.70
CA THR A 352 16.30 1.32 -17.11
C THR A 352 17.56 1.78 -17.81
N CYS A 353 18.03 3.00 -17.52
CA CYS A 353 19.31 3.51 -18.03
C CYS A 353 20.48 2.65 -17.54
N LEU A 354 20.51 2.26 -16.26
CA LEU A 354 21.55 1.37 -15.73
C LEU A 354 21.52 0.00 -16.40
N ASP A 355 20.34 -0.57 -16.63
CA ASP A 355 20.22 -1.84 -17.37
C ASP A 355 20.76 -1.73 -18.80
N VAL A 356 20.47 -0.63 -19.50
CA VAL A 356 21.02 -0.38 -20.83
C VAL A 356 22.54 -0.19 -20.81
N ILE A 357 23.07 0.57 -19.85
CA ILE A 357 24.50 0.86 -19.73
C ILE A 357 25.31 -0.42 -19.42
N PHE A 358 24.85 -1.25 -18.49
CA PHE A 358 25.61 -2.40 -18.01
C PHE A 358 25.25 -3.74 -18.69
N PHE A 359 24.04 -3.87 -19.23
CA PHE A 359 23.55 -5.10 -19.88
C PHE A 359 23.17 -4.91 -21.35
N GLY A 360 23.29 -3.70 -21.90
CA GLY A 360 23.13 -3.39 -23.33
C GLY A 360 21.69 -3.33 -23.84
N LYS A 361 20.69 -3.66 -23.02
CA LYS A 361 19.27 -3.66 -23.41
C LYS A 361 18.37 -3.25 -22.24
N PRO A 362 17.23 -2.58 -22.51
CA PRO A 362 16.25 -2.29 -21.46
C PRO A 362 15.58 -3.58 -20.96
N SER A 363 15.34 -3.66 -19.66
CA SER A 363 14.63 -4.78 -19.01
C SER A 363 13.28 -4.31 -18.47
N VAL A 364 12.20 -4.98 -18.87
CA VAL A 364 10.85 -4.68 -18.34
C VAL A 364 10.73 -5.11 -16.88
N ILE A 365 11.33 -6.25 -16.52
CA ILE A 365 11.40 -6.71 -15.11
C ILE A 365 12.17 -5.68 -14.29
N GLY A 366 13.29 -5.19 -14.83
CA GLY A 366 14.09 -4.13 -14.21
C GLY A 366 13.29 -2.83 -14.06
N ALA A 367 12.57 -2.39 -15.10
CA ALA A 367 11.73 -1.19 -15.03
C ALA A 367 10.64 -1.29 -13.95
N VAL A 368 9.98 -2.46 -13.81
CA VAL A 368 9.01 -2.70 -12.73
C VAL A 368 9.69 -2.64 -11.35
N GLN A 369 10.87 -3.23 -11.18
CA GLN A 369 11.64 -3.14 -9.93
C GLN A 369 12.10 -1.70 -9.62
N GLY A 370 12.54 -0.96 -10.65
CA GLY A 370 12.94 0.44 -10.55
C GLY A 370 11.79 1.34 -10.12
N MET A 371 10.61 1.16 -10.70
CA MET A 371 9.40 1.85 -10.26
C MET A 371 9.07 1.56 -8.79
N MET A 372 9.07 0.28 -8.38
CA MET A 372 8.79 -0.12 -6.99
C MET A 372 9.76 0.52 -6.01
N THR A 373 11.05 0.52 -6.30
CA THR A 373 12.06 1.10 -5.42
C THR A 373 11.90 2.61 -5.24
N GLY A 374 11.50 3.33 -6.30
CA GLY A 374 11.17 4.76 -6.22
C GLY A 374 9.97 5.01 -5.31
N LEU A 375 8.90 4.23 -5.50
CA LEU A 375 7.70 4.28 -4.66
C LEU A 375 8.01 3.98 -3.18
N VAL A 376 8.84 2.96 -2.92
CA VAL A 376 9.29 2.62 -1.57
C VAL A 376 10.14 3.73 -0.94
N CYS A 377 11.12 4.26 -1.68
CA CYS A 377 12.06 5.27 -1.16
C CYS A 377 11.33 6.55 -0.75
N ILE A 378 10.39 7.04 -1.55
CA ILE A 378 9.66 8.28 -1.25
C ILE A 378 8.66 8.14 -0.10
N THR A 379 8.24 6.91 0.24
CA THR A 379 7.20 6.64 1.25
C THR A 379 7.50 7.26 2.62
N ALA A 380 8.75 7.26 3.08
CA ALA A 380 9.07 7.84 4.39
C ALA A 380 8.90 9.38 4.47
N GLY A 381 8.93 10.07 3.33
CA GLY A 381 8.98 11.54 3.25
C GLY A 381 8.04 12.15 2.22
N ALA A 382 7.05 11.40 1.72
CA ALA A 382 6.31 11.77 0.50
C ALA A 382 5.68 13.16 0.57
N GLY A 383 5.05 13.51 1.69
CA GLY A 383 4.46 14.85 1.91
C GLY A 383 5.38 15.85 2.61
N LEU A 384 6.64 15.49 2.88
CA LEU A 384 7.56 16.23 3.76
C LEU A 384 8.80 16.78 3.04
N VAL A 385 8.99 16.43 1.77
CA VAL A 385 10.11 16.91 0.94
C VAL A 385 9.59 17.69 -0.26
N HIS A 386 10.41 18.58 -0.81
CA HIS A 386 10.10 19.23 -2.07
C HIS A 386 10.14 18.27 -3.26
N THR A 387 9.42 18.57 -4.33
CA THR A 387 9.34 17.71 -5.52
C THR A 387 10.68 17.53 -6.23
N TRP A 388 11.57 18.53 -6.23
CA TRP A 388 12.93 18.36 -6.75
C TRP A 388 13.72 17.31 -5.94
N ALA A 389 13.48 17.24 -4.62
CA ALA A 389 14.11 16.24 -3.76
C ALA A 389 13.53 14.85 -4.04
N ALA A 390 12.23 14.75 -4.36
CA ALA A 390 11.61 13.49 -4.79
C ALA A 390 12.25 12.93 -6.09
N VAL A 391 12.68 13.79 -7.02
CA VAL A 391 13.47 13.37 -8.20
C VAL A 391 14.80 12.76 -7.76
N LEU A 392 15.54 13.43 -6.88
CA LEU A 392 16.82 12.92 -6.38
C LEU A 392 16.66 11.60 -5.62
N MET A 393 15.64 11.51 -4.75
CA MET A 393 15.29 10.27 -4.04
C MET A 393 14.96 9.15 -5.03
N GLY A 394 14.27 9.46 -6.13
CA GLY A 394 14.00 8.51 -7.21
C GLY A 394 15.27 8.03 -7.92
N ILE A 395 16.18 8.94 -8.27
CA ILE A 395 17.47 8.58 -8.88
C ILE A 395 18.29 7.68 -7.93
N CYS A 396 18.34 8.03 -6.64
CA CYS A 396 19.01 7.22 -5.63
C CYS A 396 18.35 5.83 -5.50
N ALA A 397 17.02 5.77 -5.51
CA ALA A 397 16.25 4.53 -5.43
C ALA A 397 16.43 3.63 -6.67
N GLY A 398 16.59 4.23 -7.86
CA GLY A 398 16.89 3.51 -9.09
C GLY A 398 18.32 3.00 -9.14
N SER A 399 19.24 3.60 -8.38
CA SER A 399 20.67 3.28 -8.41
C SER A 399 21.13 2.35 -7.29
N VAL A 400 20.75 2.63 -6.04
CA VAL A 400 21.27 1.93 -4.86
C VAL A 400 20.71 0.51 -4.76
N PRO A 401 19.38 0.28 -4.71
CA PRO A 401 18.80 -1.05 -4.86
C PRO A 401 19.25 -1.81 -6.12
N TRP A 402 19.42 -1.12 -7.25
CA TRP A 402 20.00 -1.75 -8.47
C TRP A 402 21.40 -2.28 -8.19
N PHE A 403 22.28 -1.46 -7.61
CA PHE A 403 23.64 -1.86 -7.27
C PHE A 403 23.67 -2.99 -6.25
N THR A 404 22.87 -2.91 -5.19
CA THR A 404 22.86 -3.95 -4.15
C THR A 404 22.37 -5.28 -4.70
N MET A 405 21.38 -5.26 -5.60
CA MET A 405 20.84 -6.47 -6.20
C MET A 405 21.71 -7.04 -7.33
N MET A 406 22.19 -6.20 -8.24
CA MET A 406 22.91 -6.64 -9.45
C MET A 406 24.39 -6.91 -9.21
N VAL A 407 25.01 -6.20 -8.26
CA VAL A 407 26.45 -6.26 -7.99
C VAL A 407 26.73 -6.87 -6.63
N LEU A 408 26.24 -6.26 -5.54
CA LEU A 408 26.61 -6.68 -4.18
C LEU A 408 26.10 -8.08 -3.85
N HIS A 409 24.85 -8.40 -4.21
CA HIS A 409 24.27 -9.73 -3.97
C HIS A 409 25.06 -10.84 -4.68
N LYS A 410 25.60 -10.57 -5.88
CA LYS A 410 26.42 -11.54 -6.62
C LYS A 410 27.82 -11.73 -6.03
N ARG A 411 28.35 -10.73 -5.31
CA ARG A 411 29.69 -10.76 -4.71
C ARG A 411 29.68 -11.21 -3.25
N SER A 412 28.56 -11.04 -2.55
CA SER A 412 28.45 -11.36 -1.12
C SER A 412 28.05 -12.82 -0.90
N ALA A 413 28.97 -13.60 -0.33
CA ALA A 413 28.69 -14.97 0.07
C ALA A 413 27.56 -15.08 1.10
N LEU A 414 27.34 -14.04 1.92
CA LEU A 414 26.23 -14.00 2.89
C LEU A 414 24.89 -13.85 2.17
N LEU A 415 24.79 -12.90 1.24
CA LEU A 415 23.54 -12.63 0.53
C LEU A 415 23.15 -13.80 -0.39
N GLN A 416 24.12 -14.49 -1.00
CA GLN A 416 23.85 -15.66 -1.85
C GLN A 416 23.32 -16.89 -1.10
N LYS A 417 23.47 -16.94 0.24
CA LYS A 417 22.90 -18.03 1.04
C LYS A 417 21.37 -17.96 1.13
N VAL A 418 20.79 -16.78 0.87
CA VAL A 418 19.35 -16.56 1.02
C VAL A 418 18.71 -16.44 -0.35
N ASP A 419 17.78 -17.34 -0.63
CA ASP A 419 16.96 -17.31 -1.83
C ASP A 419 15.71 -16.46 -1.60
N ASP A 420 15.90 -15.14 -1.70
CA ASP A 420 14.85 -14.13 -1.70
C ASP A 420 14.22 -14.02 -3.10
N THR A 421 13.06 -14.65 -3.29
CA THR A 421 12.49 -14.94 -4.61
C THR A 421 12.34 -13.71 -5.51
N LEU A 422 11.80 -12.61 -4.97
CA LEU A 422 11.59 -11.36 -5.71
C LEU A 422 12.56 -10.25 -5.31
N ALA A 423 13.63 -10.60 -4.58
CA ALA A 423 14.60 -9.64 -4.07
C ALA A 423 13.98 -8.56 -3.18
N VAL A 424 12.99 -8.93 -2.33
CA VAL A 424 12.25 -8.05 -1.42
C VAL A 424 13.19 -7.31 -0.47
N PHE A 425 14.31 -7.92 -0.09
CA PHE A 425 15.35 -7.26 0.69
C PHE A 425 15.88 -5.99 0.01
N HIS A 426 16.16 -6.04 -1.29
CA HIS A 426 16.69 -4.88 -2.02
C HIS A 426 15.59 -3.89 -2.38
N THR A 427 14.45 -4.40 -2.86
CA THR A 427 13.36 -3.55 -3.34
C THR A 427 12.57 -2.88 -2.21
N HIS A 428 12.58 -3.45 -1.00
CA HIS A 428 11.87 -2.91 0.16
C HIS A 428 12.80 -2.53 1.33
N ALA A 429 13.65 -3.43 1.84
CA ALA A 429 14.46 -3.08 3.02
C ALA A 429 15.54 -2.05 2.71
N VAL A 430 16.33 -2.24 1.65
CA VAL A 430 17.35 -1.28 1.23
C VAL A 430 16.72 0.03 0.77
N ALA A 431 15.69 -0.04 -0.09
CA ALA A 431 15.01 1.16 -0.58
C ALA A 431 14.27 1.93 0.54
N GLY A 432 13.64 1.23 1.48
CA GLY A 432 12.93 1.84 2.61
C GLY A 432 13.88 2.49 3.60
N LEU A 433 15.02 1.83 3.90
CA LEU A 433 16.09 2.43 4.71
C LEU A 433 16.65 3.69 4.04
N LEU A 434 16.95 3.60 2.74
CA LEU A 434 17.41 4.75 1.95
C LEU A 434 16.42 5.90 2.03
N GLY A 435 15.13 5.62 1.81
CA GLY A 435 14.05 6.59 1.91
C GLY A 435 13.96 7.29 3.26
N GLY A 436 14.02 6.51 4.35
CA GLY A 436 14.00 7.05 5.70
C GLY A 436 15.22 7.90 6.03
N VAL A 437 16.43 7.50 5.59
CA VAL A 437 17.65 8.29 5.77
C VAL A 437 17.59 9.59 4.96
N LEU A 438 17.21 9.52 3.68
CA LEU A 438 17.06 10.69 2.81
C LEU A 438 15.99 11.65 3.34
N THR A 439 14.90 11.14 3.91
CA THR A 439 13.90 11.97 4.60
C THR A 439 14.50 12.68 5.82
N GLY A 440 15.30 11.96 6.62
CA GLY A 440 16.05 12.56 7.72
C GLY A 440 17.04 13.66 7.31
N LEU A 441 17.43 13.71 6.04
CA LEU A 441 18.24 14.79 5.46
C LEU A 441 17.39 15.93 4.88
N LEU A 442 16.32 15.58 4.14
CA LEU A 442 15.61 16.45 3.20
C LEU A 442 14.24 16.95 3.67
N ALA A 443 13.71 16.46 4.79
CA ALA A 443 12.40 16.92 5.29
C ALA A 443 12.42 18.41 5.61
N THR A 444 11.48 19.19 5.06
CA THR A 444 11.52 20.67 5.19
C THR A 444 10.75 21.13 6.41
N PRO A 445 11.20 22.19 7.12
CA PRO A 445 10.53 22.69 8.33
C PRO A 445 9.07 23.10 8.10
N GLU A 446 8.76 23.65 6.93
CA GLU A 446 7.43 24.13 6.58
C GLU A 446 6.46 22.96 6.46
N LEU A 447 6.87 21.88 5.79
CA LEU A 447 6.04 20.71 5.57
C LEU A 447 5.94 19.83 6.82
N THR A 448 7.03 19.69 7.58
CA THR A 448 7.00 18.93 8.84
C THR A 448 6.13 19.60 9.90
N THR A 449 6.06 20.93 9.94
CA THR A 449 5.15 21.64 10.86
C THR A 449 3.67 21.33 10.60
N LEU A 450 3.31 20.93 9.37
CA LEU A 450 1.93 20.59 9.00
C LEU A 450 1.54 19.14 9.34
N HIS A 451 2.49 18.28 9.71
CA HIS A 451 2.26 16.85 9.85
C HIS A 451 2.82 16.24 11.14
N THR A 452 4.04 16.64 11.51
CA THR A 452 4.79 15.99 12.58
C THR A 452 4.33 16.50 13.95
N HIS A 453 4.35 15.61 14.94
CA HIS A 453 3.81 15.88 16.27
C HIS A 453 4.85 16.42 17.24
N VAL A 454 6.13 16.26 16.92
CA VAL A 454 7.24 16.79 17.73
C VAL A 454 7.67 18.14 17.15
N PRO A 455 7.52 19.25 17.91
CA PRO A 455 7.88 20.58 17.43
C PRO A 455 9.33 20.65 16.96
N GLY A 456 9.55 21.38 15.86
CA GLY A 456 10.89 21.61 15.32
C GLY A 456 11.49 20.46 14.52
N THR A 457 10.79 19.31 14.40
CA THR A 457 11.20 18.19 13.53
C THR A 457 11.50 18.69 12.13
N ARG A 458 12.69 18.40 11.60
CA ARG A 458 13.15 18.82 10.27
C ARG A 458 14.39 18.02 9.87
N GLY A 459 14.65 17.96 8.57
CA GLY A 459 15.82 17.30 8.02
C GLY A 459 17.14 17.98 8.38
N ALA A 460 18.23 17.23 8.32
CA ALA A 460 19.57 17.72 8.65
C ALA A 460 19.98 18.96 7.83
N PHE A 461 19.61 19.02 6.55
CA PHE A 461 19.94 20.15 5.67
C PHE A 461 19.15 21.43 5.97
N TYR A 462 18.14 21.34 6.84
CA TYR A 462 17.33 22.47 7.28
C TYR A 462 17.53 22.83 8.76
N GLY A 463 18.66 22.40 9.34
CA GLY A 463 19.01 22.70 10.73
C GLY A 463 18.54 21.67 11.76
N GLY A 464 18.03 20.51 11.32
CA GLY A 464 17.72 19.38 12.23
C GLY A 464 18.97 18.66 12.75
N GLY A 465 20.14 18.97 12.16
CA GLY A 465 21.43 18.40 12.51
C GLY A 465 21.52 16.89 12.28
N VAL A 466 22.63 16.30 12.72
CA VAL A 466 22.85 14.84 12.67
C VAL A 466 21.87 14.06 13.55
N GLN A 467 21.20 14.73 14.48
CA GLN A 467 20.24 14.11 15.39
C GLN A 467 19.04 13.53 14.64
N GLN A 468 18.48 14.25 13.66
CA GLN A 468 17.33 13.72 12.93
C GLN A 468 17.71 12.45 12.16
N VAL A 469 18.84 12.43 11.46
CA VAL A 469 19.35 11.22 10.78
C VAL A 469 19.65 10.11 11.80
N GLY A 470 20.19 10.45 12.97
CA GLY A 470 20.41 9.50 14.06
C GLY A 470 19.11 8.83 14.54
N LYS A 471 18.01 9.57 14.67
CA LYS A 471 16.68 9.03 14.99
C LYS A 471 16.20 8.06 13.92
N GLN A 472 16.34 8.42 12.64
CA GLN A 472 15.99 7.57 11.50
C GLN A 472 16.76 6.24 11.51
N LEU A 473 18.08 6.29 11.76
CA LEU A 473 18.93 5.10 11.83
C LEU A 473 18.62 4.23 13.05
N ALA A 474 18.36 4.83 14.22
CA ALA A 474 17.98 4.11 15.42
C ALA A 474 16.61 3.43 15.27
N ALA A 475 15.65 4.08 14.63
CA ALA A 475 14.36 3.48 14.27
C ALA A 475 14.52 2.30 13.31
N ALA A 476 15.33 2.47 12.26
CA ALA A 476 15.65 1.39 11.34
C ALA A 476 16.29 0.21 12.05
N LEU A 477 17.25 0.46 12.95
CA LEU A 477 17.90 -0.59 13.75
C LEU A 477 16.88 -1.33 14.63
N PHE A 478 15.98 -0.62 15.30
CA PHE A 478 14.91 -1.23 16.08
C PHE A 478 14.04 -2.14 15.22
N VAL A 479 13.56 -1.66 14.06
CA VAL A 479 12.71 -2.44 13.15
C VAL A 479 13.46 -3.66 12.60
N VAL A 480 14.75 -3.50 12.24
CA VAL A 480 15.60 -4.60 11.74
C VAL A 480 15.76 -5.67 12.83
N VAL A 481 16.18 -5.29 14.03
CA VAL A 481 16.44 -6.23 15.13
C VAL A 481 15.16 -6.94 15.54
N TRP A 482 14.06 -6.21 15.70
CA TRP A 482 12.77 -6.79 16.06
C TRP A 482 12.31 -7.81 15.02
N ASN A 483 12.37 -7.46 13.73
CA ASN A 483 11.95 -8.37 12.67
C ASN A 483 12.85 -9.59 12.55
N VAL A 484 14.18 -9.47 12.72
CA VAL A 484 15.08 -10.62 12.71
C VAL A 484 14.73 -11.59 13.85
N VAL A 485 14.56 -11.07 15.06
CA VAL A 485 14.28 -11.88 16.26
C VAL A 485 12.92 -12.55 16.19
N VAL A 486 11.86 -11.76 15.96
CA VAL A 486 10.47 -12.24 16.00
C VAL A 486 10.17 -13.15 14.81
N THR A 487 10.63 -12.79 13.61
CA THR A 487 10.43 -13.65 12.43
C THR A 487 11.16 -14.99 12.60
N THR A 488 12.38 -14.99 13.15
CA THR A 488 13.10 -16.22 13.48
C THR A 488 12.32 -17.06 14.50
N GLY A 489 11.87 -16.45 15.59
CA GLY A 489 11.08 -17.15 16.62
C GLY A 489 9.82 -17.79 16.07
N ILE A 490 9.04 -17.06 15.27
CA ILE A 490 7.80 -17.57 14.65
C ILE A 490 8.11 -18.69 13.66
N ILE A 491 9.07 -18.49 12.74
CA ILE A 491 9.39 -19.50 11.72
C ILE A 491 9.91 -20.78 12.38
N LEU A 492 10.77 -20.69 13.38
CA LEU A 492 11.25 -21.87 14.10
C LEU A 492 10.10 -22.57 14.83
N ALA A 493 9.23 -21.83 15.52
CA ALA A 493 8.08 -22.41 16.23
C ALA A 493 7.10 -23.10 15.27
N VAL A 494 6.76 -22.49 14.14
CA VAL A 494 5.93 -23.11 13.09
C VAL A 494 6.64 -24.35 12.52
N GLY A 495 7.96 -24.27 12.33
CA GLY A 495 8.80 -25.35 11.80
C GLY A 495 8.86 -26.60 12.68
N LEU A 496 8.54 -26.49 13.98
CA LEU A 496 8.45 -27.66 14.88
C LEU A 496 7.27 -28.58 14.55
N VAL A 497 6.21 -28.03 13.94
CA VAL A 497 4.94 -28.74 13.70
C VAL A 497 4.59 -28.86 12.22
N ILE A 498 5.00 -27.90 11.40
CA ILE A 498 4.69 -27.84 9.97
C ILE A 498 6.00 -27.65 9.20
N PRO A 499 6.31 -28.51 8.21
CA PRO A 499 7.46 -28.29 7.34
C PRO A 499 7.38 -26.92 6.67
N LEU A 500 8.42 -26.09 6.82
CA LEU A 500 8.42 -24.71 6.32
C LEU A 500 8.46 -24.63 4.79
N ARG A 501 9.13 -25.61 4.17
CA ARG A 501 9.38 -25.68 2.73
C ARG A 501 8.75 -26.94 2.17
N MET A 502 8.21 -26.85 0.96
CA MET A 502 7.80 -28.05 0.22
C MET A 502 9.00 -28.98 -0.05
N PRO A 503 8.82 -30.31 0.00
CA PRO A 503 9.84 -31.27 -0.43
C PRO A 503 10.25 -31.06 -1.89
N ASP A 504 11.48 -31.43 -2.25
CA ASP A 504 12.01 -31.25 -3.61
C ASP A 504 11.15 -31.91 -4.69
N GLU A 505 10.55 -33.06 -4.39
CA GLU A 505 9.62 -33.76 -5.29
C GLU A 505 8.38 -32.91 -5.60
N GLN A 506 7.76 -32.33 -4.58
CA GLN A 506 6.61 -31.44 -4.74
C GLN A 506 7.01 -30.12 -5.43
N LEU A 507 8.21 -29.61 -5.20
CA LEU A 507 8.70 -28.41 -5.89
C LEU A 507 8.87 -28.62 -7.40
N ARG A 508 9.16 -29.85 -7.84
CA ARG A 508 9.21 -30.18 -9.28
C ARG A 508 7.81 -30.09 -9.90
N ILE A 509 6.79 -30.59 -9.21
CA ILE A 509 5.39 -30.61 -9.63
C ILE A 509 4.77 -29.21 -9.55
N GLY A 510 4.85 -28.56 -8.39
CA GLY A 510 4.34 -27.21 -8.15
C GLY A 510 2.89 -27.18 -7.63
N ASP A 511 2.06 -26.33 -8.22
CA ASP A 511 0.70 -26.01 -7.75
C ASP A 511 -0.21 -27.24 -7.66
N ASP A 512 -0.06 -28.21 -8.57
CA ASP A 512 -0.81 -29.47 -8.51
C ASP A 512 -0.48 -30.27 -7.23
N ALA A 513 0.77 -30.27 -6.78
CA ALA A 513 1.14 -30.90 -5.51
C ALA A 513 0.71 -30.09 -4.28
N ALA A 514 0.59 -28.76 -4.41
CA ALA A 514 0.22 -27.88 -3.31
C ALA A 514 -1.31 -27.76 -3.11
N HIS A 515 -2.06 -27.74 -4.21
CA HIS A 515 -3.47 -27.38 -4.26
C HIS A 515 -4.33 -28.36 -5.08
N GLY A 516 -3.73 -29.23 -5.91
CA GLY A 516 -4.47 -30.04 -6.89
C GLY A 516 -5.01 -29.22 -8.06
N GLU A 517 -4.39 -28.07 -8.34
CA GLU A 517 -4.85 -27.10 -9.33
C GLU A 517 -3.74 -26.76 -10.34
N GLU A 518 -4.14 -26.47 -11.58
CA GLU A 518 -3.25 -25.89 -12.59
C GLU A 518 -3.63 -24.44 -12.90
N ALA A 519 -2.62 -23.56 -12.95
CA ALA A 519 -2.82 -22.14 -13.25
C ALA A 519 -3.46 -21.85 -14.63
N TYR A 520 -3.17 -22.71 -15.62
CA TYR A 520 -3.70 -22.55 -16.99
C TYR A 520 -4.24 -23.87 -17.49
N ALA A 521 -5.58 -23.98 -17.53
CA ALA A 521 -6.29 -25.00 -18.27
C ALA A 521 -6.23 -24.66 -19.78
N LEU A 522 -5.06 -24.87 -20.40
CA LEU A 522 -4.89 -24.71 -21.85
C LEU A 522 -5.60 -25.82 -22.66
N TRP A 523 -6.17 -26.80 -21.95
CA TRP A 523 -6.95 -27.90 -22.49
C TRP A 523 -8.29 -27.89 -21.79
N GLY A 524 -9.35 -27.53 -22.52
CA GLY A 524 -10.72 -27.61 -22.03
C GLY A 524 -11.20 -29.05 -21.95
N ASP A 525 -12.23 -29.28 -21.14
CA ASP A 525 -12.94 -30.54 -20.95
C ASP A 525 -13.07 -31.36 -22.25
N GLY A 526 -12.19 -32.36 -22.43
CA GLY A 526 -12.28 -33.33 -23.53
C GLY A 526 -10.99 -33.57 -24.33
N GLU A 527 -10.01 -32.67 -24.31
CA GLU A 527 -8.74 -32.93 -25.01
C GLU A 527 -7.69 -33.53 -24.06
N ARG A 528 -7.62 -34.86 -24.01
CA ARG A 528 -6.50 -35.57 -23.37
C ARG A 528 -5.22 -35.32 -24.16
N PHE A 529 -4.15 -35.01 -23.44
CA PHE A 529 -2.79 -34.93 -23.97
C PHE A 529 -2.41 -36.27 -24.60
N ASP A 530 -2.48 -36.36 -25.92
CA ASP A 530 -2.16 -37.57 -26.66
C ASP A 530 -0.64 -37.72 -26.80
N VAL A 531 -0.04 -38.44 -25.85
CA VAL A 531 1.39 -38.77 -25.84
C VAL A 531 1.81 -39.46 -27.15
N SER A 532 0.87 -40.16 -27.81
CA SER A 532 1.13 -40.87 -29.06
C SER A 532 1.35 -39.94 -30.25
N ARG A 533 0.74 -38.74 -30.28
CA ARG A 533 0.97 -37.75 -31.35
C ARG A 533 2.41 -37.22 -31.39
N ARG A 534 3.04 -37.03 -30.23
CA ARG A 534 4.46 -36.61 -30.15
C ARG A 534 5.43 -37.77 -30.37
N ALA A 535 5.07 -38.99 -29.96
CA ALA A 535 5.85 -40.17 -30.27
C ALA A 535 5.83 -40.47 -31.78
N ALA A 536 4.68 -40.29 -32.44
CA ALA A 536 4.53 -40.39 -33.88
C ALA A 536 5.29 -39.28 -34.62
N ALA A 537 5.20 -38.03 -34.16
CA ALA A 537 5.96 -36.91 -34.73
C ALA A 537 7.49 -37.06 -34.55
N ARG A 538 7.95 -37.63 -33.42
CA ARG A 538 9.36 -37.99 -33.23
C ARG A 538 9.77 -39.19 -34.07
N ALA A 539 8.89 -40.15 -34.31
CA ALA A 539 9.19 -41.31 -35.15
C ALA A 539 9.33 -40.91 -36.64
N THR A 540 8.55 -39.92 -37.11
CA THR A 540 8.71 -39.37 -38.46
C THR A 540 9.92 -38.44 -38.60
N GLU A 541 10.35 -37.73 -37.55
CA GLU A 541 11.57 -36.88 -37.60
C GLU A 541 12.89 -37.67 -37.50
N VAL A 542 12.87 -38.91 -37.00
CA VAL A 542 14.07 -39.75 -36.89
C VAL A 542 14.42 -40.45 -38.21
N GLY A 543 13.59 -40.29 -39.24
CA GLY A 543 13.70 -41.01 -40.51
C GLY A 543 14.76 -40.54 -41.51
N ASP A 544 15.28 -39.31 -41.47
CA ASP A 544 16.09 -38.87 -42.64
C ASP A 544 17.05 -37.67 -42.46
N GLN A 545 17.75 -37.52 -41.33
CA GLN A 545 18.81 -36.49 -41.25
C GLN A 545 20.04 -36.96 -40.47
N SER A 546 21.19 -36.97 -41.15
CA SER A 546 22.50 -37.27 -40.57
C SER A 546 22.89 -36.23 -39.52
N VAL A 547 23.67 -36.68 -38.53
CA VAL A 547 24.09 -35.92 -37.35
C VAL A 547 24.77 -34.58 -37.70
N ASP A 548 25.38 -34.48 -38.88
CA ASP A 548 26.09 -33.28 -39.35
C ASP A 548 25.16 -32.11 -39.69
N GLN A 549 23.91 -32.35 -40.13
CA GLN A 549 22.95 -31.28 -40.39
C GLN A 549 22.39 -30.65 -39.11
N ARG A 550 22.37 -31.38 -37.99
CA ARG A 550 21.88 -30.87 -36.70
C ARG A 550 22.82 -29.85 -36.07
N LEU A 551 24.12 -29.95 -36.32
CA LEU A 551 25.11 -29.01 -35.78
C LEU A 551 25.11 -27.65 -36.50
N ALA A 552 24.70 -27.61 -37.77
CA ALA A 552 24.62 -26.37 -38.54
C ALA A 552 23.35 -25.54 -38.23
N ALA A 553 22.25 -26.17 -37.81
CA ALA A 553 20.97 -25.50 -37.55
C ALA A 553 20.81 -24.98 -36.10
N MET A 554 21.66 -25.37 -35.16
CA MET A 554 21.64 -24.89 -33.76
C MET A 554 22.38 -23.56 -33.55
N GLY A 555 22.23 -22.64 -34.50
CA GLY A 555 22.68 -21.25 -34.39
C GLY A 555 21.90 -20.44 -33.37
N ALA A 556 22.04 -20.77 -32.09
CA ALA A 556 21.74 -19.89 -30.97
C ALA A 556 23.03 -19.70 -30.19
N ARG A 557 23.78 -18.64 -30.55
CA ARG A 557 24.95 -18.17 -29.80
C ARG A 557 24.50 -17.76 -28.40
N GLY A 558 24.53 -18.69 -27.45
CA GLY A 558 24.65 -18.40 -26.04
C GLY A 558 26.03 -17.80 -25.82
N ILE A 559 26.09 -16.50 -25.56
CA ILE A 559 27.32 -15.84 -25.12
C ILE A 559 27.53 -16.26 -23.67
N THR A 560 28.41 -17.23 -23.47
CA THR A 560 29.06 -17.46 -22.19
C THR A 560 30.13 -16.38 -22.05
N VAL A 561 29.89 -15.35 -21.23
CA VAL A 561 30.97 -14.47 -20.77
C VAL A 561 31.60 -15.15 -19.55
N GLN A 562 32.82 -15.64 -19.70
CA GLN A 562 33.72 -15.83 -18.58
C GLN A 562 34.08 -14.44 -18.03
N LEU A 563 33.90 -14.24 -16.72
CA LEU A 563 34.49 -13.12 -15.99
C LEU A 563 35.99 -13.37 -15.80
#